data_AF-A0A2M7ZX17-F1
#
_entry.id   AF-A0A2M7ZX17-F1
#
_cell.length_a   1.000
_cell.length_b   1.000
_cell.length_c   1.000
_cell.angle_alpha   90.00
_cell.angle_beta   90.00
_cell.angle_gamma   90.00
#
_symmetry.space_group_name_H-M   'P 1'
#
loop_
_entity.id
_entity.type
_entity.pdbx_description
1 polymer ?
#
loop_
_entity_poly.entity_id
_entity_poly.type
_entity_poly.pdbx_seq_one_letter_code
_entity_poly.pdbx_strand_id
1 'polypeptide(L)' 'PKLVVAIGDCGHCGGVFKDSYAVIGAVSKVIPVNYIVKGCPPKPIDILSGILHAITCS' A
#
# COMPACT_ATOMS: atom_id res chain seq x y z
N PRO A 1 13.50 14.02 3.45
CA PRO A 1 12.34 13.25 3.98
C PRO A 1 11.96 12.17 2.97
N LYS A 2 11.49 11.00 3.43
CA LYS A 2 11.07 9.88 2.56
C LYS A 2 9.65 9.47 2.95
N LEU A 3 8.81 9.17 1.96
CA LEU A 3 7.44 8.71 2.15
C LEU A 3 7.26 7.33 1.50
N VAL A 4 6.42 6.49 2.11
CA VAL A 4 6.08 5.17 1.60
C VAL A 4 4.56 5.08 1.46
N VAL A 5 4.11 4.73 0.26
CA VAL A 5 2.70 4.49 -0.04
C VAL A 5 2.54 3.03 -0.46
N ALA A 6 1.70 2.27 0.26
CA ALA A 6 1.36 0.91 -0.13
C ALA A 6 0.21 0.93 -1.15
N ILE A 7 0.45 0.37 -2.33
CA ILE A 7 -0.53 0.34 -3.43
C ILE A 7 -1.10 -1.08 -3.56
N GLY A 8 -2.42 -1.17 -3.43
CA GLY A 8 -3.20 -2.39 -3.55
C GLY A 8 -3.22 -3.27 -2.31
N ASP A 9 -4.17 -4.21 -2.31
CA ASP A 9 -4.45 -5.07 -1.17
C ASP A 9 -3.29 -6.03 -0.88
N CYS A 10 -2.54 -6.43 -1.92
CA CYS A 10 -1.32 -7.22 -1.76
C CYS A 10 -0.28 -6.49 -0.89
N GLY A 11 -0.09 -5.18 -1.10
CA GLY A 11 0.83 -4.37 -0.29
C GLY A 11 0.27 -4.00 1.09
N HIS A 12 -1.05 -3.87 1.21
CA HIS A 12 -1.73 -3.51 2.46
C HIS A 12 -1.81 -4.67 3.47
N CYS A 13 -2.20 -5.86 3.02
CA CYS A 13 -2.54 -6.98 3.89
C CYS A 13 -2.15 -8.37 3.33
N GLY A 14 -1.43 -8.42 2.21
CA GLY A 14 -1.11 -9.65 1.49
C GLY A 14 -2.15 -10.02 0.42
N GLY A 15 -3.33 -9.38 0.43
CA GLY A 15 -4.35 -9.53 -0.60
C GLY A 15 -4.73 -10.98 -0.87
N VAL A 16 -4.81 -11.36 -2.15
CA VAL A 16 -5.13 -12.73 -2.59
C VAL A 16 -4.06 -13.76 -2.20
N PHE A 17 -2.85 -13.31 -1.83
CA PHE A 17 -1.74 -14.18 -1.42
C PHE A 17 -1.61 -14.30 0.10
N LYS A 18 -2.54 -13.73 0.86
CA LYS A 18 -2.51 -13.76 2.32
C LYS A 18 -2.33 -15.20 2.82
N ASP A 19 -1.51 -15.34 3.86
CA ASP A 19 -1.17 -16.60 4.53
C ASP A 19 -0.38 -17.62 3.67
N SER A 20 0.03 -17.24 2.45
CA SER A 20 0.99 -18.03 1.67
C SER A 20 2.36 -18.04 2.34
N TYR A 21 3.03 -19.19 2.32
CA TYR A 21 4.38 -19.37 2.84
C TYR A 21 5.41 -18.41 2.18
N ALA A 22 5.11 -17.93 0.97
CA ALA A 22 5.98 -17.09 0.19
C ALA A 22 5.76 -15.58 0.41
N VAL A 23 4.83 -15.18 1.29
CA VAL A 23 4.57 -13.75 1.56
C VAL A 23 4.68 -13.42 3.05
N ILE A 24 5.24 -12.25 3.35
CA ILE A 24 5.31 -11.73 4.74
C ILE A 24 4.00 -11.04 5.18
N GLY A 25 3.09 -10.79 4.23
CA GLY A 25 1.87 -10.01 4.43
C GLY A 25 2.10 -8.53 4.12
N ALA A 26 1.57 -7.66 4.98
CA ALA A 26 1.62 -6.20 4.79
C ALA A 26 3.05 -5.64 4.67
N VAL A 27 3.26 -4.68 3.77
CA VAL A 27 4.53 -3.94 3.63
C VAL A 27 4.91 -3.20 4.91
N SER A 28 3.92 -2.80 5.71
CA SER A 28 4.11 -2.14 7.01
C SER A 28 4.88 -2.98 8.03
N LYS A 29 4.99 -4.30 7.83
CA LYS A 29 5.84 -5.17 8.67
C LYS A 29 7.33 -5.01 8.37
N VAL A 30 7.70 -4.44 7.23
CA VAL A 30 9.09 -4.30 6.76
C VAL A 30 9.55 -2.84 6.82
N ILE A 31 8.70 -1.91 6.39
CA ILE A 31 8.99 -0.47 6.39
C ILE A 31 7.75 0.33 6.82
N PRO A 32 7.90 1.44 7.57
CA PRO A 32 6.77 2.28 7.93
C PRO A 32 6.05 2.82 6.68
N VAL A 33 4.72 2.70 6.65
CA VAL A 33 3.87 3.14 5.54
C VAL A 33 3.09 4.38 5.97
N ASN A 34 3.16 5.45 5.19
CA ASN A 34 2.45 6.71 5.44
C ASN A 34 1.00 6.66 4.98
N TYR A 35 0.75 6.02 3.83
CA TYR A 35 -0.60 5.93 3.25
C TYR A 35 -0.82 4.63 2.50
N ILE A 36 -2.09 4.22 2.37
CA ILE A 36 -2.49 2.96 1.75
C ILE A 36 -3.59 3.22 0.72
N VAL A 37 -3.35 2.81 -0.52
CA VAL A 37 -4.35 2.79 -1.59
C VAL A 37 -4.90 1.37 -1.69
N LYS A 38 -6.18 1.17 -1.36
CA LYS A 38 -6.83 -0.15 -1.43
C LYS A 38 -7.24 -0.50 -2.86
N GLY A 39 -7.23 -1.79 -3.21
CA GLY A 39 -7.70 -2.31 -4.50
C GLY A 39 -6.89 -3.48 -5.05
N CYS A 40 -7.45 -4.21 -6.02
CA CYS A 40 -6.82 -5.38 -6.62
C CYS A 40 -7.17 -5.56 -8.12
N PRO A 41 -6.60 -4.74 -9.04
CA PRO A 41 -5.76 -3.57 -8.76
C PRO A 41 -6.60 -2.31 -8.48
N PRO A 42 -6.06 -1.31 -7.74
CA PRO A 42 -6.71 -0.01 -7.59
C PRO A 42 -6.83 0.70 -8.93
N LYS A 43 -7.83 1.58 -9.10
CA LYS A 43 -7.94 2.37 -10.33
C LYS A 43 -6.77 3.36 -10.39
N PRO A 44 -6.31 3.75 -11.59
CA PRO A 44 -5.25 4.74 -11.74
C PRO A 44 -5.53 6.05 -10.99
N ILE A 45 -6.79 6.50 -10.98
CA ILE A 45 -7.18 7.72 -10.26
C ILE A 45 -7.00 7.58 -8.74
N ASP A 46 -7.29 6.41 -8.17
CA ASP A 46 -7.15 6.16 -6.73
C ASP A 46 -5.67 6.13 -6.31
N ILE A 47 -4.79 5.64 -7.18
CA ILE A 47 -3.33 5.69 -6.98
C ILE A 47 -2.85 7.14 -6.93
N LEU A 48 -3.26 7.96 -7.89
CA LEU A 48 -2.89 9.38 -7.94
C LEU A 48 -3.41 10.14 -6.71
N SER A 49 -4.66 9.91 -6.31
CA SER A 49 -5.24 10.49 -5.10
C SER A 49 -4.47 10.06 -3.84
N GLY A 50 -4.02 8.81 -3.75
CA GLY A 50 -3.23 8.34 -2.62
C GLY A 50 -1.83 8.93 -2.54
N ILE A 51 -1.16 9.11 -3.68
CA ILE A 51 0.13 9.80 -3.75
C ILE A 51 -0.03 11.26 -3.35
N LEU A 52 -1.05 11.94 -3.88
CA LEU A 52 -1.36 13.32 -3.51
C LEU A 52 -1.60 13.45 -2.00
N HIS A 53 -2.42 12.57 -1.43
CA HIS A 53 -2.69 12.56 0.01
C HIS A 53 -1.43 12.36 0.83
N ALA A 54 -0.56 11.43 0.44
CA ALA A 54 0.70 11.19 1.13
C ALA A 54 1.58 12.46 1.14
N ILE A 55 1.59 13.24 0.05
CA ILE A 55 2.40 14.47 -0.03
C ILE A 55 1.77 15.61 0.78
N THR A 56 0.44 15.77 0.75
CA THR A 56 -0.24 16.92 1.37
C THR A 56 -0.50 16.77 2.87
N CYS A 57 -0.55 15.54 3.37
CA CYS A 57 -0.83 15.23 4.78
C CYS A 57 0.42 14.74 5.55
N SER A 58 1.61 14.98 4.99
CA SER A 58 2.92 14.69 5.62
C SER A 58 3.31 15.72 6.67
#